data_AF-A0A399YSW0-F1
#
_entry.id   AF-A0A399YSW0-F1
#
_cell.length_a   1.000
_cell.length_b   1.000
_cell.length_c   1.000
_cell.angle_alpha   90.00
_cell.angle_beta   90.00
_cell.angle_gamma   90.00
#
_symmetry.space_group_name_H-M   'P 1'
#
loop_
_entity.id
_entity.type
_entity.pdbx_description
1 polymer ?
#
loop_
_entity_poly.entity_id
_entity_poly.type
_entity_poly.pdbx_seq_one_letter_code
_entity_poly.pdbx_strand_id
1 'polypeptide(L)' 'MNKFMGFMAGAVCGALVGAVTALLFAPSSGAELIENADERWQMTKREARQAMEDRRRELEGQYNTAKTS' A
#
# COMPACT_ATOMS: atom_id res chain seq x y z
N MET A 1 20.69 46.13 -2.76
CA MET A 1 20.14 45.12 -1.83
C MET A 1 18.63 44.88 -1.94
N ASN A 2 17.76 45.90 -2.07
CA ASN A 2 16.30 45.71 -1.96
C ASN A 2 15.68 44.71 -2.95
N LYS A 3 16.19 44.62 -4.18
CA LYS A 3 15.72 43.64 -5.18
C LYS A 3 16.02 42.19 -4.77
N PHE A 4 17.21 41.95 -4.21
CA PHE A 4 17.61 40.63 -3.72
C PHE A 4 16.77 40.22 -2.49
N MET A 5 16.47 41.18 -1.62
CA MET A 5 15.62 40.94 -0.45
C MET A 5 14.17 40.59 -0.85
N GLY A 6 13.63 41.28 -1.86
CA GLY A 6 12.31 40.96 -2.42
C GLY A 6 12.27 39.57 -3.06
N PHE A 7 13.34 39.18 -3.77
CA PHE A 7 13.47 37.83 -4.33
C PHE A 7 13.52 36.77 -3.24
N MET A 8 14.31 36.97 -2.18
CA MET A 8 14.40 36.02 -1.06
C MET A 8 13.07 35.86 -0.32
N ALA A 9 12.36 36.97 -0.08
CA ALA A 9 11.02 36.91 0.51
C ALA A 9 10.04 36.10 -0.36
N GLY A 10 10.07 36.32 -1.68
CA GLY A 10 9.28 35.55 -2.64
C GLY A 10 9.64 34.06 -2.65
N ALA A 11 10.93 33.73 -2.62
CA ALA A 11 11.41 32.35 -2.59
C ALA A 11 10.98 31.60 -1.32
N VAL A 12 11.05 32.26 -0.15
CA VAL A 12 10.58 31.68 1.11
C VAL A 12 9.08 31.44 1.09
N CYS A 13 8.29 32.41 0.63
CA CYS A 13 6.85 32.24 0.48
C CYS A 13 6.50 31.11 -0.50
N GLY A 14 7.19 31.04 -1.64
CA GLY A 14 7.00 29.96 -2.62
C GLY A 14 7.36 28.59 -2.06
N ALA A 15 8.47 28.47 -1.34
CA ALA A 15 8.89 27.24 -0.69
C ALA A 15 7.89 26.77 0.38
N LEU A 16 7.36 27.70 1.18
CA LEU A 16 6.32 27.38 2.19
C LEU A 16 5.04 26.86 1.54
N VAL A 17 4.52 27.57 0.54
CA VAL A 17 3.30 27.14 -0.18
C VAL A 17 3.53 25.81 -0.90
N GLY A 18 4.69 25.64 -1.52
CA GLY A 18 5.08 24.39 -2.18
C GLY A 18 5.17 23.22 -1.20
N ALA A 19 5.77 23.43 -0.03
CA ALA A 19 5.89 22.41 1.01
C ALA A 19 4.53 22.00 1.58
N VAL A 20 3.65 22.96 1.87
CA VAL A 20 2.28 22.67 2.33
C VAL A 20 1.50 21.90 1.27
N THR A 21 1.60 22.30 0.00
CA THR A 21 0.94 21.60 -1.10
C THR A 21 1.49 20.18 -1.25
N ALA A 22 2.82 20.01 -1.22
CA ALA A 22 3.45 18.71 -1.30
C ALA A 22 3.03 17.81 -0.13
N LEU A 23 2.91 18.33 1.09
CA LEU A 23 2.48 17.56 2.25
C LEU A 23 0.99 17.15 2.17
N LEU A 24 0.14 18.05 1.65
CA LEU A 24 -1.30 17.79 1.52
C LEU A 24 -1.61 16.79 0.40
N PHE A 25 -0.82 16.83 -0.67
CA PHE A 25 -0.97 15.94 -1.82
C PHE A 25 -0.06 14.71 -1.78
N ALA A 26 0.93 14.69 -0.89
CA ALA A 26 1.71 13.49 -0.68
C ALA A 26 0.74 12.40 -0.22
N PRO A 27 0.66 11.25 -0.91
CA PRO A 27 0.09 10.07 -0.30
C PRO A 27 0.85 9.84 1.02
N SER A 28 0.16 9.26 2.02
CA SER A 28 0.68 8.89 3.35
C SER A 28 2.19 8.68 3.38
N SER A 29 2.87 9.06 4.48
CA SER A 29 4.34 8.93 4.60
C SER A 29 4.81 7.62 3.97
N GLY A 30 5.85 7.66 3.13
CA GLY A 30 6.20 6.50 2.29
C GLY A 30 6.30 5.18 3.07
N ALA A 31 6.67 5.24 4.36
CA ALA A 31 6.64 4.13 5.29
C ALA A 31 5.23 3.56 5.54
N GLU A 32 4.25 4.41 5.85
CA GLU A 32 2.85 4.02 6.08
C GLU A 32 2.19 3.48 4.81
N LEU A 33 2.55 3.99 3.63
CA LEU A 33 2.05 3.44 2.36
C LEU A 33 2.58 2.01 2.12
N ILE A 34 3.86 1.78 2.43
CA ILE A 34 4.50 0.47 2.31
C ILE A 34 3.92 -0.51 3.33
N GLU A 35 3.74 -0.07 4.58
CA GLU A 35 3.16 -0.89 5.66
C GLU A 35 1.73 -1.33 5.31
N ASN A 36 0.87 -0.39 4.90
CA ASN A 36 -0.50 -0.71 4.47
C ASN A 36 -0.53 -1.63 3.24
N ALA A 37 0.42 -1.51 2.33
CA ALA A 37 0.52 -2.38 1.16
C ALA A 37 0.96 -3.80 1.55
N ASP A 38 1.93 -3.94 2.44
CA ASP A 38 2.38 -5.26 2.93
C ASP A 38 1.26 -5.96 3.71
N GLU A 39 0.56 -5.25 4.61
CA GLU A 39 -0.57 -5.82 5.36
C GLU A 39 -1.65 -6.39 4.43
N ARG A 40 -2.05 -5.60 3.43
CA ARG A 40 -3.02 -6.02 2.40
C ARG A 40 -2.53 -7.22 1.61
N TRP A 41 -1.26 -7.20 1.19
CA TRP A 41 -0.65 -8.31 0.46
C TRP A 41 -0.62 -9.61 1.28
N GLN A 42 -0.24 -9.53 2.55
CA GLN A 42 -0.22 -10.67 3.45
C GLN A 42 -1.63 -11.23 3.68
N MET A 43 -2.64 -10.35 3.81
CA MET A 43 -4.04 -10.78 3.93
C MET A 43 -4.49 -11.57 2.70
N THR A 44 -4.30 -11.03 1.50
CA THR A 44 -4.65 -11.72 0.25
C THR A 44 -3.92 -13.06 0.10
N LYS A 45 -2.63 -13.10 0.47
CA LYS A 45 -1.84 -14.34 0.40
C LYS A 45 -2.36 -15.41 1.38
N ARG A 46 -2.78 -15.01 2.59
CA ARG A 46 -3.38 -15.94 3.57
C ARG A 46 -4.69 -16.52 3.05
N GLU A 47 -5.56 -15.67 2.52
CA GLU A 47 -6.85 -16.07 1.94
C GLU A 47 -6.65 -17.04 0.75
N ALA A 48 -5.73 -16.72 -0.15
CA ALA A 48 -5.40 -17.59 -1.29
C ALA A 48 -4.90 -18.97 -0.82
N ARG A 49 -4.08 -19.02 0.23
CA ARG A 49 -3.57 -20.28 0.76
C ARG A 49 -4.67 -21.11 1.42
N GLN A 50 -5.56 -20.49 2.20
CA GLN A 50 -6.72 -21.17 2.77
C GLN A 50 -7.63 -21.75 1.68
N ALA A 51 -7.94 -20.96 0.65
CA ALA A 51 -8.76 -21.43 -0.47
C ALA A 51 -8.13 -22.65 -1.16
N MET A 52 -6.81 -22.66 -1.36
CA MET A 52 -6.09 -23.80 -1.93
C MET A 52 -6.14 -25.04 -1.02
N GLU A 53 -5.98 -24.86 0.29
CA GLU A 53 -6.07 -25.96 1.26
C GLU A 53 -7.49 -26.56 1.31
N ASP A 54 -8.51 -25.72 1.28
CA ASP A 54 -9.92 -26.18 1.28
C ASP A 54 -10.25 -26.95 0.00
N ARG A 55 -9.81 -26.46 -1.16
CA ARG A 55 -9.95 -27.18 -2.44
C ARG A 55 -9.21 -28.51 -2.44
N ARG A 56 -8.04 -28.58 -1.82
CA ARG A 56 -7.29 -29.83 -1.70
C ARG A 56 -8.03 -30.85 -0.85
N ARG A 57 -8.60 -30.44 0.31
CA ARG A 57 -9.40 -31.34 1.16
C ARG A 57 -10.63 -31.85 0.43
N GLU A 58 -11.29 -31.00 -0.34
CA GLU A 58 -12.46 -31.35 -1.14
C GLU A 58 -12.12 -32.42 -2.21
N LEU A 59 -10.99 -32.25 -2.93
CA LEU A 59 -10.51 -33.20 -3.92
C LEU A 59 -10.07 -34.53 -3.30
N GLU A 60 -9.39 -34.51 -2.16
CA GLU A 60 -9.01 -35.72 -1.42
C GLU A 60 -10.24 -36.51 -0.95
N GLY A 61 -11.30 -35.83 -0.51
CA GLY A 61 -12.57 -36.44 -0.16
C GLY A 61 -13.27 -37.12 -1.36
N GLN A 62 -13.30 -36.44 -2.51
CA GLN A 62 -13.87 -37.00 -3.74
C GLN A 62 -13.08 -38.22 -4.23
N TYR A 63 -11.74 -38.16 -4.20
CA TYR A 63 -10.88 -39.28 -4.58
C TYR A 63 -11.12 -40.51 -3.70
N ASN A 64 -11.22 -40.33 -2.38
CA ASN A 64 -11.50 -41.42 -1.46
C ASN A 64 -12.88 -42.04 -1.72
N THR A 65 -13.91 -41.21 -1.94
CA THR A 65 -15.26 -41.67 -2.26
C THR A 65 -15.28 -42.50 -3.55
N ALA A 66 -14.61 -42.02 -4.60
CA ALA A 66 -14.51 -42.71 -5.89
C ALA A 66 -13.71 -44.02 -5.81
N LYS A 67 -12.81 -44.17 -4.83
CA LYS A 67 -12.00 -45.38 -4.64
C LYS A 67 -12.72 -46.48 -3.86
N THR A 68 -13.64 -46.12 -2.96
CA THR A 68 -14.41 -47.09 -2.14
C THR A 68 -15.73 -47.56 -2.76
N SER A 69 -16.15 -46.95 -3.88
CA SER A 69 -17.33 -47.37 -4.65
C SER A 69 -16.95 -48.29 -5.80
#